data_AF-A0A1B9NA42-F1
#
_entry.id   AF-A0A1B9NA42-F1
#
_cell.length_a   1.000
_cell.length_b   1.000
_cell.length_c   1.000
_cell.angle_alpha   90.00
_cell.angle_beta   90.00
_cell.angle_gamma   90.00
#
_symmetry.space_group_name_H-M   'P 1'
#
loop_
_entity.id
_entity.type
_entity.pdbx_description
1 polymer ?
#
loop_
_entity_poly.entity_id
_entity_poly.type
_entity_poly.pdbx_seq_one_letter_code
_entity_poly.pdbx_strand_id
1 'polypeptide(L)'
;MKLFNYNSIILATTLSLTGCCFCSDTDTIARDLTYDNVVIYCESNHYAFCEVYAQCFLDVFDQLNVYPSNLYGLINLPFTNSLSRYKKVSAKNFMDNLYSRLKEEEKINREVISLDVSYLLYSHNQCSSIIGVKQYDISHYYPKIEKSIERKRKKMNKK
;
A
#
# COMPACT_ATOMS: atom_id res chain seq x y z
N MET A 1 51.73 40.21 -8.66
CA MET A 1 51.40 39.05 -7.81
C MET A 1 49.90 39.06 -7.58
N LYS A 2 49.22 38.06 -8.18
CA LYS A 2 47.88 37.51 -7.93
C LYS A 2 46.72 38.44 -7.52
N LEU A 3 45.91 38.76 -8.53
CA LEU A 3 44.45 38.97 -8.46
C LEU A 3 43.76 37.81 -7.72
N PHE A 4 42.96 38.10 -6.70
CA PHE A 4 41.90 37.20 -6.21
C PHE A 4 40.72 38.07 -5.78
N ASN A 5 39.72 38.19 -6.66
CA ASN A 5 38.47 37.42 -6.65
C ASN A 5 37.35 38.09 -5.85
N TYR A 6 36.86 39.21 -6.39
CA TYR A 6 35.43 39.51 -6.32
C TYR A 6 34.70 38.48 -7.20
N ASN A 7 34.07 37.48 -6.60
CA ASN A 7 32.94 36.73 -7.19
C ASN A 7 32.32 35.65 -6.27
N SER A 8 32.80 35.44 -5.04
CA SER A 8 32.31 34.30 -4.23
C SER A 8 31.13 34.60 -3.29
N ILE A 9 30.53 35.79 -3.29
CA ILE A 9 29.48 36.14 -2.32
C ILE A 9 28.06 35.76 -2.78
N ILE A 10 27.85 35.37 -4.04
CA ILE A 10 26.50 35.06 -4.57
C ILE A 10 26.17 33.56 -4.54
N LEU A 11 27.11 32.67 -4.15
CA LEU A 11 26.84 31.22 -4.15
C LEU A 11 26.29 30.67 -2.83
N ALA A 12 26.39 31.41 -1.72
CA ALA A 12 26.04 30.90 -0.40
C ALA A 12 24.56 31.10 0.00
N THR A 13 23.88 32.10 -0.56
CA THR A 13 22.47 32.39 -0.24
C THR A 13 21.46 31.58 -1.07
N THR A 14 21.88 30.94 -2.17
CA THR A 14 21.00 30.07 -2.96
C THR A 14 21.00 28.61 -2.51
N LEU A 15 21.97 28.19 -1.69
CA LEU A 15 22.03 26.82 -1.16
C LEU A 15 21.21 26.61 0.12
N SER A 16 20.69 27.67 0.74
CA SER A 16 19.87 27.59 1.96
C SER A 16 18.38 27.33 1.68
N LEU A 17 17.95 27.27 0.41
CA LEU A 17 16.55 27.01 0.03
C LEU A 17 16.31 25.64 -0.62
N THR A 18 17.35 24.85 -0.86
CA THR A 18 17.20 23.43 -1.24
C THR A 18 17.45 22.53 -0.03
N GLY A 19 16.92 22.93 1.12
CA GLY A 19 16.58 22.00 2.19
C GLY A 19 15.35 21.18 1.78
N CYS A 20 15.42 20.44 0.66
CA CYS A 20 14.56 19.30 0.48
C CYS A 20 14.99 18.28 1.53
N CYS A 21 14.44 18.42 2.74
CA CYS A 21 14.43 17.33 3.68
C CYS A 21 13.66 16.22 2.95
N PHE A 22 14.37 15.25 2.39
CA PHE A 22 13.82 13.95 1.97
C PHE A 22 13.38 13.17 3.21
N CYS A 23 12.56 13.80 4.07
CA CYS A 23 11.65 13.10 4.95
C CYS A 23 10.41 12.83 4.10
N SER A 24 10.56 12.03 3.04
CA SER A 24 9.42 11.53 2.31
C SER A 24 8.54 10.80 3.31
N ASP A 25 7.34 11.31 3.53
CA ASP A 25 6.36 10.71 4.42
C ASP A 25 6.20 9.24 4.04
N THR A 26 6.69 8.34 4.91
CA THR A 26 6.77 6.91 4.62
C THR A 26 5.40 6.31 4.35
N ASP A 27 4.35 6.94 4.88
CA ASP A 27 2.98 6.55 4.61
C ASP A 27 2.51 6.97 3.21
N THR A 28 3.00 8.11 2.68
CA THR A 28 2.72 8.52 1.29
C THR A 28 3.41 7.58 0.30
N ILE A 29 4.69 7.23 0.52
CA ILE A 29 5.39 6.24 -0.33
C ILE A 29 4.68 4.88 -0.29
N ALA A 30 4.34 4.40 0.92
CA ALA A 30 3.66 3.12 1.07
C ALA A 30 2.29 3.11 0.39
N ARG A 31 1.57 4.25 0.42
CA ARG A 31 0.31 4.44 -0.30
C ARG A 31 0.49 4.35 -1.81
N ASP A 32 1.43 5.09 -2.38
CA ASP A 32 1.67 5.11 -3.83
C ASP A 32 2.07 3.71 -4.33
N LEU A 33 2.94 3.01 -3.59
CA LEU A 33 3.31 1.64 -3.92
C LEU A 33 2.12 0.67 -3.80
N THR A 34 1.21 0.91 -2.87
CA THR A 34 -0.03 0.11 -2.77
C THR A 34 -0.89 0.32 -4.01
N TYR A 35 -1.06 1.57 -4.46
CA TYR A 35 -1.76 1.88 -5.71
C TYR A 35 -1.15 1.12 -6.88
N ASP A 36 0.16 1.30 -7.10
CA ASP A 36 0.87 0.73 -8.24
C ASP A 36 0.77 -0.80 -8.25
N ASN A 37 0.96 -1.45 -7.10
CA ASN A 37 0.87 -2.91 -7.01
C ASN A 37 -0.54 -3.44 -7.29
N VAL A 38 -1.58 -2.71 -6.87
CA VAL A 38 -2.98 -3.06 -7.14
C VAL A 38 -3.30 -2.89 -8.64
N VAL A 39 -2.80 -1.82 -9.27
CA VAL A 39 -2.88 -1.63 -10.73
C VAL A 39 -2.17 -2.78 -11.45
N ILE A 40 -0.92 -3.08 -11.08
CA ILE A 40 -0.13 -4.16 -11.70
C ILE A 40 -0.83 -5.52 -11.55
N TYR A 41 -1.41 -5.83 -10.38
CA TYR A 41 -2.22 -7.04 -10.19
C TYR A 41 -3.39 -7.10 -11.18
N CYS A 42 -4.13 -5.99 -11.31
CA CYS A 42 -5.30 -5.89 -12.17
C CYS A 42 -4.92 -6.05 -13.66
N GLU A 43 -3.92 -5.32 -14.12
CA GLU A 43 -3.43 -5.36 -15.50
C GLU A 43 -2.81 -6.72 -15.86
N SER A 44 -2.08 -7.33 -14.91
CA SER A 44 -1.49 -8.67 -15.11
C SER A 44 -2.53 -9.76 -15.30
N ASN A 45 -3.76 -9.53 -14.83
CA ASN A 45 -4.91 -10.39 -15.07
C ASN A 45 -5.76 -9.99 -16.28
N HIS A 46 -5.40 -8.91 -16.99
CA HIS A 46 -6.15 -8.38 -18.13
C HIS A 46 -7.59 -7.95 -17.78
N TYR A 47 -7.81 -7.47 -16.56
CA TYR A 47 -9.10 -6.88 -16.18
C TYR A 47 -9.24 -5.46 -16.73
N ALA A 48 -10.49 -4.99 -16.85
CA ALA A 48 -10.80 -3.60 -17.17
C ALA A 48 -10.86 -2.72 -15.91
N PHE A 49 -10.85 -1.39 -16.07
CA PHE A 49 -11.07 -0.42 -14.99
C PHE A 49 -10.03 -0.46 -13.85
N CYS A 50 -8.77 -0.79 -14.15
CA CYS A 50 -7.74 -1.00 -13.13
C CYS A 50 -7.44 0.23 -12.25
N GLU A 51 -7.43 1.44 -12.81
CA GLU A 51 -7.23 2.67 -12.03
C GLU A 51 -8.40 2.93 -11.09
N VAL A 52 -9.64 2.74 -11.57
CA VAL A 52 -10.86 2.91 -10.75
C VAL A 52 -10.89 1.90 -9.61
N TYR A 53 -10.51 0.65 -9.90
CA TYR A 53 -10.38 -0.40 -8.89
C TYR A 53 -9.27 -0.10 -7.87
N ALA A 54 -8.10 0.37 -8.31
CA ALA A 54 -7.00 0.74 -7.43
C ALA A 54 -7.36 1.92 -6.53
N GLN A 55 -8.05 2.93 -7.06
CA GLN A 55 -8.54 4.05 -6.27
C GLN A 55 -9.57 3.59 -5.23
N CYS A 56 -10.56 2.78 -5.62
CA CYS A 56 -11.51 2.20 -4.68
C CYS A 56 -10.80 1.41 -3.57
N PHE A 57 -9.82 0.58 -3.94
CA PHE A 57 -9.06 -0.21 -2.99
C PHE A 57 -8.39 0.68 -1.95
N LEU A 58 -7.70 1.74 -2.38
CA LEU A 58 -7.07 2.70 -1.49
C LEU A 58 -8.06 3.44 -0.60
N ASP A 59 -9.17 3.91 -1.16
CA ASP A 59 -10.18 4.65 -0.40
C ASP A 59 -10.83 3.80 0.69
N VAL A 60 -11.03 2.51 0.42
CA VAL A 60 -11.48 1.54 1.44
C VAL A 60 -10.39 1.30 2.47
N PHE A 61 -9.15 1.14 2.02
CA PHE A 61 -8.01 0.89 2.90
C PHE A 61 -7.73 2.05 3.86
N ASP A 62 -7.86 3.31 3.41
CA ASP A 62 -7.62 4.51 4.22
C ASP A 62 -8.61 4.70 5.37
N GLN A 63 -9.79 4.08 5.25
CA GLN A 63 -10.79 4.07 6.32
C GLN A 63 -10.33 3.25 7.52
N LEU A 64 -9.35 2.36 7.34
CA LEU A 64 -8.81 1.53 8.40
C LEU A 64 -7.85 2.34 9.27
N ASN A 65 -7.86 2.07 10.57
CA ASN A 65 -6.86 2.62 11.51
C ASN A 65 -5.59 1.76 11.47
N VAL A 66 -4.92 1.75 10.31
CA VAL A 66 -3.68 1.03 10.03
C VAL A 66 -2.72 1.99 9.34
N TYR A 67 -1.42 1.87 9.63
CA TYR A 67 -0.40 2.61 8.91
C TYR A 67 0.00 1.82 7.66
N PRO A 68 -0.08 2.38 6.45
CA PRO A 68 0.32 1.69 5.21
C PRO A 68 1.74 1.15 5.28
N SER A 69 2.64 1.86 5.95
CA SER A 69 4.03 1.45 6.23
C SER A 69 4.13 0.11 6.99
N ASN A 70 3.16 -0.23 7.85
CA ASN A 70 3.14 -1.52 8.56
C ASN A 70 2.80 -2.69 7.62
N LEU A 71 2.07 -2.43 6.53
CA LEU A 71 1.64 -3.43 5.57
C LEU A 71 2.55 -3.50 4.34
N TYR A 72 3.57 -2.64 4.27
CA TYR A 72 4.54 -2.53 3.19
C TYR A 72 5.14 -3.88 2.79
N GLY A 73 5.52 -4.70 3.78
CA GLY A 73 6.10 -6.02 3.54
C GLY A 73 5.13 -6.99 2.87
N LEU A 74 3.83 -6.91 3.16
CA LEU A 74 2.80 -7.76 2.55
C LEU A 74 2.47 -7.32 1.12
N ILE A 75 2.44 -6.00 0.91
CA ILE A 75 2.08 -5.37 -0.34
C ILE A 75 3.21 -5.52 -1.38
N ASN A 76 4.48 -5.38 -0.96
CA ASN A 76 5.63 -5.33 -1.88
C ASN A 76 6.35 -6.66 -2.11
N LEU A 77 6.23 -7.65 -1.20
CA LEU A 77 6.91 -8.95 -1.36
C LEU A 77 6.74 -9.58 -2.76
N PRO A 78 5.53 -9.57 -3.36
CA PRO A 78 5.30 -10.17 -4.67
C PRO A 78 6.00 -9.45 -5.83
N PHE A 79 6.41 -8.19 -5.63
CA PHE A 79 6.83 -7.26 -6.69
C PHE A 79 8.33 -6.91 -6.70
N THR A 80 9.06 -7.20 -5.61
CA THR A 80 10.45 -6.71 -5.42
C THR A 80 11.56 -7.70 -5.76
N ASN A 81 11.32 -9.02 -5.81
CA ASN A 81 12.41 -10.03 -5.83
C ASN A 81 12.33 -11.11 -6.93
N SER A 82 11.66 -10.87 -8.05
CA SER A 82 11.49 -11.92 -9.06
C SER A 82 11.86 -11.51 -10.48
N LEU A 83 12.45 -12.45 -11.23
CA LEU A 83 12.68 -12.36 -12.68
C LEU A 83 11.39 -11.87 -13.37
N SER A 84 11.48 -11.06 -14.44
CA SER A 84 10.30 -10.39 -15.04
C SER A 84 9.09 -11.30 -15.29
N ARG A 85 9.31 -12.54 -15.73
CA ARG A 85 8.27 -13.56 -15.89
C ARG A 85 7.63 -13.99 -14.56
N TYR A 86 8.46 -14.22 -13.54
CA TYR A 86 8.00 -14.53 -12.19
C TYR A 86 7.29 -13.32 -11.55
N LYS A 87 7.71 -12.09 -11.85
CA LYS A 87 7.03 -10.88 -11.37
C LYS A 87 5.60 -10.80 -11.90
N LYS A 88 5.39 -11.09 -13.20
CA LYS A 88 4.05 -11.11 -13.79
C LYS A 88 3.17 -12.22 -13.21
N VAL A 89 3.70 -13.44 -13.00
CA VAL A 89 2.94 -14.55 -12.39
C VAL A 89 2.62 -14.25 -10.92
N SER A 90 3.58 -13.70 -10.18
CA SER A 90 3.45 -13.28 -8.78
C SER A 90 2.40 -12.18 -8.63
N ALA A 91 2.45 -11.18 -9.52
CA ALA A 91 1.45 -10.12 -9.60
C ALA A 91 0.07 -10.67 -9.93
N LYS A 92 -0.06 -11.54 -10.93
CA LYS A 92 -1.35 -12.13 -11.33
C LYS A 92 -2.04 -12.84 -10.17
N ASN A 93 -1.28 -13.58 -9.38
CA ASN A 93 -1.79 -14.37 -8.27
C ASN A 93 -1.79 -13.61 -6.93
N PHE A 94 -1.61 -12.29 -6.92
CA PHE A 94 -1.41 -11.52 -5.69
C PHE A 94 -2.50 -11.76 -4.63
N MET A 95 -3.78 -11.62 -5.00
CA MET A 95 -4.89 -11.82 -4.06
C MET A 95 -5.04 -13.28 -3.60
N ASP A 96 -4.78 -14.25 -4.49
CA ASP A 96 -4.78 -15.67 -4.13
C ASP A 96 -3.65 -16.03 -3.17
N ASN A 97 -2.48 -15.43 -3.36
CA ASN A 97 -1.32 -15.59 -2.48
C ASN A 97 -1.59 -14.96 -1.11
N LEU A 98 -2.20 -13.77 -1.06
CA LEU A 98 -2.64 -13.16 0.20
C LEU A 98 -3.62 -14.07 0.94
N TYR A 99 -4.64 -14.60 0.26
CA TYR A 99 -5.59 -15.48 0.91
C TYR A 99 -4.98 -16.80 1.38
N SER A 100 -4.08 -17.39 0.58
CA SER A 100 -3.36 -18.61 0.99
C SER A 100 -2.52 -18.35 2.23
N ARG A 101 -1.80 -17.22 2.27
CA ARG A 101 -1.06 -16.78 3.45
C ARG A 101 -1.97 -16.56 4.66
N LEU A 102 -3.13 -15.93 4.49
CA LEU A 102 -4.10 -15.78 5.59
C LEU A 102 -4.41 -17.14 6.22
N LYS A 103 -4.70 -18.16 5.40
CA LYS A 103 -5.02 -19.51 5.88
C LYS A 103 -3.85 -20.22 6.52
N GLU A 104 -2.62 -19.94 6.11
CA GLU A 104 -1.42 -20.46 6.76
C GLU A 104 -1.21 -19.81 8.13
N GLU A 105 -1.30 -18.49 8.22
CA GLU A 105 -1.09 -17.71 9.45
C GLU A 105 -2.19 -18.02 10.48
N GLU A 106 -3.42 -18.30 10.04
CA GLU A 106 -4.51 -18.85 10.88
C GLU A 106 -4.15 -20.19 11.51
N LYS A 107 -3.57 -21.13 10.74
CA LYS A 107 -3.20 -22.46 11.25
C LYS A 107 -2.11 -22.40 12.32
N ILE A 108 -1.20 -21.43 12.22
CA ILE A 108 -0.10 -21.24 13.18
C ILE A 108 -0.39 -20.14 14.22
N ASN A 109 -1.65 -19.70 14.33
CA ASN A 109 -2.15 -18.73 15.32
C ASN A 109 -1.42 -17.38 15.32
N ARG A 110 -1.02 -16.86 14.15
CA ARG A 110 -0.39 -15.54 14.00
C ARG A 110 -1.41 -14.44 13.73
N GLU A 111 -2.20 -14.15 14.76
CA GLU A 111 -3.36 -13.25 14.70
C GLU A 111 -3.06 -11.86 14.12
N VAL A 112 -1.89 -11.27 14.44
CA VAL A 112 -1.51 -9.95 13.92
C VAL A 112 -1.36 -9.97 12.40
N ILE A 113 -0.61 -10.95 11.86
CA ILE A 113 -0.39 -11.06 10.41
C ILE A 113 -1.69 -11.46 9.70
N SER A 114 -2.48 -12.36 10.30
CA SER A 114 -3.79 -12.70 9.74
C SER A 114 -4.71 -11.48 9.65
N LEU A 115 -4.73 -10.63 10.67
CA LEU A 115 -5.51 -9.39 10.65
C LEU A 115 -4.99 -8.41 9.59
N ASP A 116 -3.68 -8.24 9.49
CA ASP A 116 -3.02 -7.40 8.49
C ASP A 116 -3.35 -7.81 7.05
N VAL A 117 -3.30 -9.12 6.75
CA VAL A 117 -3.72 -9.67 5.45
C VAL A 117 -5.22 -9.48 5.22
N SER A 118 -6.04 -9.65 6.27
CA SER A 118 -7.49 -9.46 6.16
C SER A 118 -7.90 -8.03 5.79
N TYR A 119 -7.11 -7.02 6.16
CA TYR A 119 -7.34 -5.63 5.75
C TYR A 119 -7.18 -5.40 4.24
N LEU A 120 -6.18 -6.04 3.63
CA LEU A 120 -5.95 -5.98 2.19
C LEU A 120 -7.08 -6.71 1.45
N LEU A 121 -7.43 -7.91 1.91
CA LEU A 121 -8.53 -8.70 1.34
C LEU A 121 -9.89 -8.02 1.53
N TYR A 122 -10.10 -7.29 2.63
CA TYR A 122 -11.30 -6.49 2.83
C TYR A 122 -11.44 -5.40 1.77
N SER A 123 -10.37 -4.66 1.52
CA SER A 123 -10.34 -3.61 0.50
C SER A 123 -10.59 -4.18 -0.88
N HIS A 124 -9.98 -5.33 -1.21
CA HIS A 124 -10.28 -6.08 -2.42
C HIS A 124 -11.75 -6.48 -2.51
N ASN A 125 -12.32 -7.11 -1.47
CA ASN A 125 -13.69 -7.59 -1.48
C ASN A 125 -14.70 -6.47 -1.73
N GLN A 126 -14.51 -5.30 -1.08
CA GLN A 126 -15.39 -4.13 -1.27
C GLN A 126 -15.36 -3.59 -2.71
N CYS A 127 -14.24 -3.74 -3.42
CA CYS A 127 -14.04 -3.19 -4.76
C CYS A 127 -14.08 -4.24 -5.89
N SER A 128 -14.15 -5.53 -5.55
CA SER A 128 -14.07 -6.67 -6.47
C SER A 128 -15.08 -6.63 -7.62
N SER A 129 -16.26 -6.04 -7.38
CA SER A 129 -17.32 -5.89 -8.38
C SER A 129 -16.93 -4.98 -9.55
N ILE A 130 -16.01 -4.02 -9.36
CA ILE A 130 -15.53 -3.10 -10.42
C ILE A 130 -14.86 -3.88 -11.55
N ILE A 131 -14.12 -4.93 -11.20
CA ILE A 131 -13.34 -5.75 -12.13
C ILE A 131 -13.94 -7.15 -12.34
N GLY A 132 -15.10 -7.44 -11.72
CA GLY A 132 -15.83 -8.70 -11.89
C GLY A 132 -15.10 -9.93 -11.33
N VAL A 133 -14.37 -9.79 -10.22
CA VAL A 133 -13.57 -10.88 -9.64
C VAL A 133 -14.21 -11.47 -8.38
N LYS A 134 -13.74 -12.66 -8.00
CA LYS A 134 -14.19 -13.36 -6.78
C LYS A 134 -13.83 -12.56 -5.52
N GLN A 135 -14.59 -12.84 -4.46
CA GLN A 135 -14.29 -12.38 -3.10
C GLN A 135 -13.70 -13.52 -2.27
N TYR A 136 -13.01 -13.17 -1.18
CA TYR A 136 -12.40 -14.12 -0.26
C TYR A 136 -13.14 -14.14 1.08
N ASP A 137 -13.31 -15.32 1.68
CA ASP A 137 -13.97 -15.42 2.99
C ASP A 137 -13.04 -14.95 4.12
N ILE A 138 -13.34 -13.76 4.62
CA ILE A 138 -12.70 -13.11 5.76
C ILE A 138 -13.72 -12.74 6.84
N SER A 139 -14.90 -13.38 6.84
CA SER A 139 -16.03 -13.05 7.71
C SER A 139 -15.66 -13.01 9.21
N HIS A 140 -14.78 -13.92 9.63
CA HIS A 140 -14.25 -13.96 11.00
C HIS A 140 -13.53 -12.67 11.44
N TYR A 141 -12.98 -11.89 10.51
CA TYR A 141 -12.25 -10.65 10.82
C TYR A 141 -13.13 -9.41 10.81
N TYR A 142 -14.36 -9.46 10.29
CA TYR A 142 -15.24 -8.30 10.18
C TYR A 142 -15.42 -7.54 11.51
N PRO A 143 -15.63 -8.18 12.67
CA PRO A 143 -15.73 -7.45 13.94
C PRO A 143 -14.46 -6.65 14.30
N LYS A 144 -13.27 -7.12 13.90
CA LYS A 144 -12.01 -6.41 14.14
C LYS A 144 -11.80 -5.28 13.14
N ILE A 145 -12.18 -5.51 11.88
CA ILE A 145 -12.14 -4.51 10.81
C ILE A 145 -13.08 -3.34 11.14
N GLU A 146 -14.31 -3.60 11.53
CA GLU A 146 -15.27 -2.56 11.94
C GLU A 146 -14.74 -1.72 13.10
N LYS A 147 -14.16 -2.37 14.12
CA LYS A 147 -13.50 -1.67 15.23
C LYS A 147 -12.32 -0.80 14.75
N SER A 148 -11.57 -1.25 13.76
CA SER A 148 -10.49 -0.47 13.15
C SER A 148 -11.02 0.80 12.48
N ILE A 149 -12.08 0.68 11.68
CA ILE A 149 -12.76 1.80 11.00
C ILE A 149 -13.34 2.79 12.03
N GLU A 150 -14.03 2.28 13.04
CA GLU A 150 -14.62 3.11 14.09
C GLU A 150 -13.55 3.91 14.86
N ARG A 151 -12.40 3.28 15.16
CA ARG A 151 -11.26 3.97 15.77
C ARG A 151 -10.71 5.09 14.88
N LYS A 152 -10.59 4.87 13.57
CA LYS A 152 -10.16 5.91 12.62
C LYS A 152 -11.12 7.09 12.62
N ARG A 153 -12.42 6.82 12.48
CA ARG A 153 -13.50 7.83 12.51
C ARG A 153 -13.47 8.66 13.81
N LYS A 154 -13.34 8.02 14.97
CA LYS A 154 -13.22 8.70 16.27
C LYS A 154 -11.97 9.59 16.37
N LYS A 155 -10.85 9.21 15.75
CA LYS A 155 -9.64 10.05 15.71
C LYS A 155 -9.82 11.27 14.82
N MET A 156 -10.52 11.13 13.68
CA MET A 156 -10.78 12.24 12.76
C MET A 156 -11.73 13.27 13.37
N ASN A 157 -12.78 12.83 14.07
CA ASN A 157 -13.77 13.74 14.68
C ASN A 157 -13.26 14.48 15.95
N LYS A 158 -12.03 14.21 16.40
CA LYS A 158 -11.40 14.88 17.54
C LYS A 158 -10.42 16.00 17.13
N LYS A 159 -10.18 16.20 15.83
CA LYS A 159 -9.44 17.32 15.26
C LYS A 159 -10.40 18.41 14.82
#